data_AF-A0A7W1TNY9-F1
#
_entry.id   AF-A0A7W1TNY9-F1
#
_cell.length_a   1.000
_cell.length_b   1.000
_cell.length_c   1.000
_cell.angle_alpha   90.00
_cell.angle_beta   90.00
_cell.angle_gamma   90.00
#
_symmetry.space_group_name_H-M   'P 1'
#
loop_
_entity.id
_entity.type
_entity.pdbx_description
1 polymer ?
#
loop_
_entity_poly.entity_id
_entity_poly.type
_entity_poly.pdbx_seq_one_letter_code
_entity_poly.pdbx_strand_id
1 'polypeptide(L)'
;MLSSDAGNLIQMGGLLVGCALVTRAARARGPWRTRLLLGGWLVTYFCDHAIAHWVVGRLGGIRFVGYGVHGTTAPDWYPPGVRWIFRHLPLMSARTYADSLHAAHPEARMAMYFAGPLLTLLMGLGIPLYGRAARIGGAGALLLGAGMWFTPMVVVEVLRDRGDLHRGWREFRRLAKRD
;
A
#
# COMPACT_ATOMS: atom_id res chain seq x y z
N MET A 1 -11.50 14.37 5.98
CA MET A 1 -10.56 14.39 4.83
C MET A 1 -9.35 15.21 5.24
N LEU A 2 -8.14 14.81 4.84
CA LEU A 2 -6.90 15.52 5.13
C LEU A 2 -6.41 16.25 3.87
N SER A 3 -5.70 17.37 4.05
CA SER A 3 -4.98 18.02 2.95
C SER A 3 -3.89 17.11 2.39
N SER A 4 -3.43 17.38 1.16
CA SER A 4 -2.30 16.66 0.57
C SER A 4 -1.06 16.73 1.45
N ASP A 5 -0.75 17.91 2.00
CA ASP A 5 0.45 18.11 2.81
C ASP A 5 0.38 17.34 4.13
N ALA A 6 -0.76 17.41 4.84
CA ALA A 6 -0.94 16.67 6.09
C ALA A 6 -0.90 15.16 5.85
N GLY A 7 -1.57 14.67 4.80
CA GLY A 7 -1.57 13.24 4.50
C GLY A 7 -0.21 12.72 4.01
N ASN A 8 0.53 13.52 3.26
CA ASN A 8 1.90 13.20 2.87
C ASN A 8 2.84 13.20 4.08
N LEU A 9 2.71 14.18 4.98
CA LEU A 9 3.51 14.24 6.20
C LEU A 9 3.30 12.99 7.06
N ILE A 10 2.04 12.57 7.25
CA ILE A 10 1.71 11.35 8.00
C ILE A 10 2.32 10.12 7.33
N GLN A 11 2.14 9.95 6.01
CA GLN A 11 2.63 8.76 5.32
C GLN A 11 4.16 8.74 5.22
N MET A 12 4.82 9.85 4.89
CA MET A 12 6.27 9.94 4.92
C MET A 12 6.83 9.71 6.32
N GLY A 13 6.23 10.33 7.34
CA GLY A 13 6.61 10.12 8.73
C GLY A 13 6.48 8.66 9.14
N GLY A 14 5.37 8.02 8.78
CA GLY A 14 5.14 6.60 8.98
C GLY A 14 6.19 5.73 8.28
N LEU A 15 6.49 5.99 7.01
CA LEU A 15 7.54 5.26 6.29
C LEU A 15 8.92 5.42 6.93
N LEU A 16 9.30 6.64 7.33
CA LEU A 16 10.57 6.89 8.03
C LEU A 16 10.63 6.15 9.36
N VAL A 17 9.55 6.17 10.15
CA VAL A 17 9.44 5.42 11.40
C VAL A 17 9.51 3.92 11.12
N GLY A 18 8.78 3.41 10.13
CA GLY A 18 8.78 2.01 9.70
C GLY A 18 10.19 1.54 9.35
N CYS A 19 10.89 2.28 8.49
CA CYS A 19 12.28 2.00 8.12
C CYS A 19 13.22 2.04 9.34
N ALA A 20 13.06 3.02 10.23
CA ALA A 20 13.86 3.11 11.45
C ALA A 20 13.65 1.92 12.39
N LEU A 21 12.42 1.44 12.54
CA LEU A 21 12.07 0.26 13.32
C LEU A 21 12.68 -1.01 12.70
N VAL A 22 12.50 -1.24 11.40
CA VAL A 22 13.07 -2.38 10.68
C VAL A 22 14.59 -2.39 10.77
N THR A 23 15.23 -1.24 10.62
CA THR A 23 16.69 -1.11 10.75
C THR A 23 17.17 -1.38 12.18
N ARG A 24 16.46 -0.86 13.20
CA ARG A 24 16.78 -1.13 14.60
C ARG A 24 16.53 -2.59 14.99
N ALA A 25 15.57 -3.26 14.37
CA ALA A 25 15.25 -4.66 14.64
C ALA A 25 16.47 -5.59 14.49
N ALA A 26 17.35 -5.33 13.51
CA ALA A 26 18.56 -6.11 13.30
C ALA A 26 19.60 -5.94 14.43
N ARG A 27 19.60 -4.79 15.10
CA ARG A 27 20.54 -4.44 16.19
C ARG A 27 19.98 -4.70 17.58
N ALA A 28 18.68 -4.92 17.70
CA ALA A 28 18.03 -5.19 18.97
C ALA A 28 18.40 -6.57 19.55
N ARG A 29 18.08 -6.76 20.84
CA ARG A 29 18.32 -8.01 21.57
C ARG A 29 17.01 -8.65 22.00
N GLY A 30 17.03 -9.98 22.07
CA GLY A 30 15.88 -10.78 22.53
C GLY A 30 14.59 -10.49 21.77
N PRO A 31 13.43 -10.42 22.45
CA PRO A 31 12.12 -10.32 21.80
C PRO A 31 11.90 -8.98 21.06
N TRP A 32 12.69 -7.95 21.37
CA TRP A 32 12.58 -6.65 20.72
C TRP A 32 12.93 -6.70 19.23
N ARG A 33 13.77 -7.65 18.78
CA ARG A 33 14.06 -7.83 17.35
C ARG A 33 12.78 -8.09 16.56
N THR A 34 11.98 -9.07 17.01
CA THR A 34 10.74 -9.46 16.35
C THR A 34 9.68 -8.38 16.47
N ARG A 35 9.54 -7.75 17.65
CA ARG A 35 8.55 -6.68 17.88
C ARG A 35 8.81 -5.46 17.00
N LEU A 36 10.06 -5.04 16.87
CA LEU A 36 10.44 -3.90 16.02
C LEU A 36 10.25 -4.24 14.54
N LEU A 37 10.56 -5.46 14.11
CA LEU A 37 10.32 -5.91 12.74
C LEU A 37 8.82 -5.90 12.41
N LEU A 38 7.99 -6.48 13.29
CA LEU A 38 6.54 -6.51 13.11
C LEU A 38 5.93 -5.11 13.15
N GLY A 39 6.36 -4.27 14.11
CA GLY A 39 5.90 -2.88 14.19
C GLY A 39 6.30 -2.07 12.96
N GLY A 40 7.54 -2.22 12.48
CA GLY A 40 8.00 -1.59 11.26
C GLY A 40 7.23 -2.05 10.03
N TRP A 41 6.93 -3.34 9.94
CA TRP A 41 6.09 -3.92 8.87
C TRP A 41 4.68 -3.32 8.88
N LEU A 42 4.01 -3.31 10.04
CA LEU A 42 2.65 -2.76 10.18
C LEU A 42 2.60 -1.27 9.84
N VAL A 43 3.53 -0.46 10.38
CA VAL A 43 3.56 0.98 10.11
C VAL A 43 3.80 1.24 8.63
N THR A 44 4.74 0.53 8.00
CA THR A 44 5.02 0.69 6.57
C THR A 44 3.79 0.33 5.73
N TYR A 45 3.13 -0.80 6.04
CA TYR A 45 1.92 -1.27 5.36
C TYR A 45 0.78 -0.23 5.34
N PHE A 46 0.60 0.53 6.42
CA PHE A 46 -0.44 1.56 6.47
C PHE A 46 -0.05 2.89 5.81
N CYS A 47 1.23 3.07 5.47
CA CYS A 47 1.77 4.34 5.02
C CYS A 47 2.39 4.31 3.61
N ASP A 48 2.49 3.15 2.97
CA ASP A 48 3.10 3.01 1.64
C ASP A 48 2.09 3.22 0.48
N HIS A 49 0.88 2.70 0.63
CA HIS A 49 -0.02 2.51 -0.49
C HIS A 49 -0.51 3.83 -1.09
N ALA A 50 -1.08 4.70 -0.25
CA ALA A 50 -1.72 5.91 -0.74
C ALA A 50 -0.68 6.96 -1.16
N ILE A 51 0.49 7.00 -0.52
CA ILE A 51 1.57 7.89 -0.94
C ILE A 51 2.19 7.45 -2.27
N ALA A 52 2.26 6.15 -2.57
CA ALA A 52 2.70 5.69 -3.88
C ALA A 52 1.79 6.20 -5.00
N HIS A 53 0.47 6.09 -4.83
CA HIS A 53 -0.50 6.70 -5.74
C HIS A 53 -0.27 8.19 -5.90
N TRP A 54 -0.08 8.91 -4.80
CA TRP A 54 0.15 10.34 -4.83
C TRP A 54 1.45 10.71 -5.57
N VAL A 55 2.59 10.11 -5.20
CA VAL A 55 3.90 10.40 -5.82
C VAL A 55 3.88 10.11 -7.31
N VAL A 56 3.48 8.90 -7.70
CA VAL A 56 3.49 8.50 -9.12
C VAL A 56 2.46 9.29 -9.92
N GLY A 57 1.27 9.52 -9.35
CA GLY A 57 0.25 10.35 -9.99
C GLY A 57 0.71 11.78 -10.20
N ARG A 58 1.36 12.40 -9.19
CA ARG A 58 1.89 13.77 -9.31
C ARG A 58 2.98 13.87 -10.37
N LEU A 59 3.90 12.90 -10.44
CA LEU A 59 4.92 12.83 -11.49
C LEU A 59 4.29 12.67 -12.88
N GLY A 60 3.18 11.95 -12.99
CA GLY A 60 2.37 11.84 -14.20
C GLY A 60 1.42 13.02 -14.48
N GLY A 61 1.51 14.13 -13.75
CA GLY A 61 0.70 15.34 -13.95
C GLY A 61 -0.72 15.30 -13.36
N ILE A 62 -1.08 14.25 -12.62
CA ILE A 62 -2.40 14.12 -11.99
C ILE A 62 -2.46 15.00 -10.72
N ARG A 63 -3.56 15.72 -10.54
CA ARG A 63 -3.81 16.57 -9.37
C ARG A 63 -4.62 15.84 -8.31
N PHE A 64 -4.25 16.06 -7.06
CA PHE A 64 -4.89 15.47 -5.88
C PHE A 64 -5.59 16.54 -5.04
N VAL A 65 -6.78 16.20 -4.56
CA VAL A 65 -7.58 17.02 -3.65
C VAL A 65 -7.10 16.84 -2.20
N GLY A 66 -6.56 15.66 -1.88
CA GLY A 66 -6.05 15.33 -0.55
C GLY A 66 -6.18 13.83 -0.25
N TYR A 67 -6.29 13.49 1.04
CA TYR A 67 -6.43 12.12 1.50
C TYR A 67 -7.78 11.88 2.17
N GLY A 68 -8.50 10.89 1.68
CA GLY A 68 -9.62 10.29 2.40
C GLY A 68 -9.10 9.43 3.54
N VAL A 69 -9.78 9.45 4.68
CA VAL A 69 -9.53 8.55 5.81
C VAL A 69 -10.83 7.82 6.08
N HIS A 70 -10.87 6.52 5.83
CA HIS A 70 -12.08 5.71 5.92
C HIS A 70 -11.73 4.22 6.02
N GLY A 71 -12.67 3.38 6.45
CA GLY A 71 -12.52 1.94 6.32
C GLY A 71 -12.64 1.46 4.88
N THR A 72 -12.40 0.17 4.67
CA THR A 72 -12.57 -0.45 3.36
C THR A 72 -13.98 -0.25 2.82
N THR A 73 -14.09 0.07 1.52
CA THR A 73 -15.38 0.18 0.83
C THR A 73 -15.92 -1.19 0.42
N ALA A 74 -15.20 -2.27 0.69
CA ALA A 74 -15.53 -3.61 0.25
C ALA A 74 -15.30 -4.63 1.38
N PRO A 75 -15.95 -4.47 2.55
CA PRO A 75 -15.72 -5.29 3.74
C PRO A 75 -16.08 -6.76 3.52
N ASP A 76 -16.96 -7.07 2.57
CA ASP A 76 -17.42 -8.45 2.33
C ASP A 76 -16.34 -9.35 1.71
N TRP A 77 -15.29 -8.74 1.14
CA TRP A 77 -14.10 -9.46 0.66
C TRP A 77 -13.16 -9.91 1.78
N TYR A 78 -13.41 -9.48 3.02
CA TYR A 78 -12.66 -9.93 4.18
C TYR A 78 -13.35 -11.13 4.85
N PRO A 79 -12.61 -12.03 5.51
CA PRO A 79 -13.19 -13.08 6.34
C PRO A 79 -14.15 -12.51 7.39
N PRO A 80 -15.28 -13.18 7.71
CA PRO A 80 -16.31 -12.67 8.62
C PRO A 80 -15.78 -12.07 9.93
N GLY A 81 -14.76 -12.70 10.55
CA GLY A 81 -14.18 -12.24 11.81
C GLY A 81 -13.39 -10.93 11.76
N VAL A 82 -12.94 -10.48 10.59
CA VAL A 82 -12.15 -9.24 10.46
C VAL A 82 -12.87 -8.13 9.69
N ARG A 83 -14.06 -8.40 9.13
CA ARG A 83 -14.84 -7.40 8.36
C ARG A 83 -15.11 -6.13 9.14
N TRP A 84 -15.52 -6.27 10.40
CA TRP A 84 -15.82 -5.13 11.26
C TRP A 84 -14.59 -4.24 11.47
N ILE A 85 -13.42 -4.85 11.67
CA ILE A 85 -12.15 -4.14 11.84
C ILE A 85 -11.87 -3.32 10.58
N PHE A 86 -11.81 -3.96 9.41
CA PHE A 86 -11.46 -3.27 8.18
C PHE A 86 -12.50 -2.22 7.75
N ARG A 87 -13.76 -2.35 8.18
CA ARG A 87 -14.80 -1.35 7.96
C ARG A 87 -14.58 -0.06 8.77
N HIS A 88 -13.88 -0.13 9.89
CA HIS A 88 -13.66 1.03 10.78
C HIS A 88 -12.19 1.46 10.88
N LEU A 89 -11.26 0.62 10.41
CA LEU A 89 -9.84 0.92 10.41
C LEU A 89 -9.58 2.15 9.52
N PRO A 90 -8.90 3.20 10.02
CA PRO A 90 -8.71 4.43 9.27
C PRO A 90 -7.65 4.25 8.17
N LEU A 91 -8.07 3.71 7.02
CA LEU A 91 -7.20 3.58 5.85
C LEU A 91 -7.16 4.89 5.09
N MET A 92 -5.95 5.28 4.69
CA MET A 92 -5.73 6.46 3.87
C MET A 92 -5.87 6.13 2.39
N SER A 93 -6.51 7.01 1.63
CA SER A 93 -6.66 6.89 0.18
C SER A 93 -6.42 8.24 -0.48
N ALA A 94 -5.45 8.30 -1.40
CA ALA A 94 -5.18 9.51 -2.17
C ALA A 94 -6.34 9.80 -3.13
N ARG A 95 -6.91 11.01 -3.05
CA ARG A 95 -8.08 11.41 -3.84
C ARG A 95 -7.69 12.39 -4.93
N THR A 96 -8.05 12.09 -6.17
CA THR A 96 -7.74 12.90 -7.35
C THR A 96 -8.89 13.83 -7.70
N TYR A 97 -8.60 14.93 -8.40
CA TYR A 97 -9.63 15.67 -9.13
C TYR A 97 -10.06 14.84 -10.35
N ALA A 98 -11.36 14.63 -10.54
CA ALA A 98 -11.89 13.78 -11.61
C ALA A 98 -11.44 14.28 -12.99
N ASP A 99 -11.56 15.58 -13.26
CA ASP A 99 -11.18 16.18 -14.54
C ASP A 99 -9.68 16.03 -14.82
N SER A 100 -8.84 16.22 -13.80
CA SER A 100 -7.39 16.03 -13.93
C SER A 100 -7.03 14.58 -14.22
N LEU A 101 -7.70 13.62 -13.59
CA LEU A 101 -7.47 12.20 -13.83
C LEU A 101 -7.90 11.80 -15.26
N HIS A 102 -9.06 12.28 -15.71
CA HIS A 102 -9.56 11.99 -17.06
C HIS A 102 -8.69 12.63 -18.16
N ALA A 103 -8.18 13.83 -17.92
CA ALA A 103 -7.30 14.53 -18.86
C ALA A 103 -5.88 13.95 -18.93
N ALA A 104 -5.43 13.20 -17.91
CA ALA A 104 -4.08 12.65 -17.87
C ALA A 104 -3.84 11.59 -18.96
N HIS A 105 -2.58 11.41 -19.34
CA HIS A 105 -2.21 10.37 -20.30
C HIS A 105 -2.55 8.96 -19.77
N PRO A 106 -2.99 8.00 -20.61
CA PRO A 106 -3.32 6.65 -20.13
C PRO A 106 -2.15 5.96 -19.42
N GLU A 107 -0.91 6.21 -19.82
CA GLU A 107 0.29 5.69 -19.16
C GLU A 107 0.44 6.24 -17.73
N ALA A 108 0.18 7.53 -17.52
CA ALA A 108 0.24 8.16 -16.20
C ALA A 108 -0.84 7.57 -15.27
N ARG A 109 -2.05 7.37 -15.78
CA ARG A 109 -3.12 6.67 -15.02
C ARG A 109 -2.74 5.24 -14.69
N MET A 110 -2.23 4.50 -15.68
CA MET A 110 -1.78 3.12 -15.52
C MET A 110 -0.71 3.01 -14.43
N ALA A 111 0.35 3.83 -14.53
CA ALA A 111 1.46 3.84 -13.58
C ALA A 111 0.96 4.19 -12.17
N MET A 112 0.13 5.23 -12.04
CA MET A 112 -0.49 5.60 -10.76
C MET A 112 -1.25 4.42 -10.16
N TYR A 113 -2.16 3.80 -10.93
CA TYR A 113 -2.95 2.66 -10.42
C TYR A 113 -2.07 1.48 -9.99
N PHE A 114 -0.99 1.16 -10.71
CA PHE A 114 -0.10 0.10 -10.28
C PHE A 114 0.77 0.46 -9.06
N ALA A 115 1.07 1.74 -8.85
CA ALA A 115 2.02 2.19 -7.84
C ALA A 115 1.68 1.73 -6.42
N GLY A 116 0.42 1.94 -5.99
CA GLY A 116 -0.04 1.55 -4.64
C GLY A 116 0.15 0.06 -4.36
N PRO A 117 -0.54 -0.83 -5.10
CA PRO A 117 -0.43 -2.28 -4.89
C PRO A 117 1.00 -2.81 -5.00
N LEU A 118 1.80 -2.33 -5.97
CA LEU A 118 3.16 -2.79 -6.16
C LEU A 118 4.07 -2.39 -5.00
N LEU A 119 3.98 -1.14 -4.51
CA LEU A 119 4.79 -0.72 -3.37
C LEU A 119 4.40 -1.49 -2.10
N THR A 120 3.10 -1.67 -1.86
CA THR A 120 2.60 -2.44 -0.70
C THR A 120 3.06 -3.90 -0.75
N LEU A 121 3.06 -4.54 -1.93
CA LEU A 121 3.60 -5.89 -2.09
C LEU A 121 5.12 -5.94 -1.86
N LEU A 122 5.84 -4.99 -2.45
CA LEU A 122 7.30 -4.90 -2.34
C LEU A 122 7.73 -4.74 -0.88
N MET A 123 7.12 -3.82 -0.14
CA MET A 123 7.44 -3.59 1.27
C MET A 123 6.90 -4.71 2.16
N GLY A 124 5.68 -5.16 1.88
CA GLY A 124 4.99 -6.22 2.61
C GLY A 124 5.72 -7.56 2.61
N LEU A 125 6.39 -7.91 1.50
CA LEU A 125 7.22 -9.11 1.40
C LEU A 125 8.71 -8.81 1.65
N GLY A 126 9.18 -7.64 1.26
CA GLY A 126 10.58 -7.22 1.38
C GLY A 126 11.05 -7.09 2.83
N ILE A 127 10.24 -6.53 3.73
CA ILE A 127 10.59 -6.40 5.15
C ILE A 127 10.78 -7.76 5.84
N PRO A 128 9.87 -8.75 5.72
CA PRO A 128 10.11 -10.06 6.31
C PRO A 128 11.24 -10.83 5.63
N LEU A 129 11.47 -10.64 4.32
CA LEU A 129 12.66 -11.18 3.63
C LEU A 129 13.96 -10.60 4.21
N TYR A 130 14.01 -9.28 4.39
CA TYR A 130 15.11 -8.61 5.10
C TYR A 130 15.28 -9.18 6.51
N GLY A 131 14.18 -9.36 7.25
CA GLY A 131 14.21 -9.96 8.58
C GLY A 131 14.80 -11.38 8.59
N ARG A 132 14.50 -12.21 7.59
CA ARG A 132 15.13 -13.52 7.40
C ARG A 132 16.62 -13.39 7.14
N ALA A 133 17.02 -12.50 6.23
CA ALA A 133 18.43 -12.26 5.91
C ALA A 133 19.22 -11.78 7.16
N ALA A 134 18.59 -10.94 7.99
CA ALA A 134 19.14 -10.45 9.26
C ALA A 134 19.00 -11.46 10.43
N ARG A 135 18.57 -12.69 10.17
CA ARG A 135 18.37 -13.77 11.17
C ARG A 135 17.51 -13.33 12.36
N ILE A 136 16.46 -12.53 12.11
CA ILE A 136 15.50 -12.13 13.13
C ILE A 136 14.50 -13.26 13.35
N GLY A 137 14.38 -13.72 14.61
CA GLY A 137 13.39 -14.72 15.00
C GLY A 137 11.97 -14.29 14.63
N GLY A 138 11.16 -15.22 14.13
CA GLY A 138 9.78 -14.94 13.69
C GLY A 138 9.66 -14.30 12.29
N ALA A 139 10.75 -13.86 11.64
CA ALA A 139 10.67 -13.28 10.30
C ALA A 139 10.14 -14.27 9.24
N GLY A 140 10.43 -15.56 9.39
CA GLY A 140 9.87 -16.61 8.53
C GLY A 140 8.35 -16.76 8.69
N ALA A 141 7.84 -16.72 9.92
CA ALA A 141 6.40 -16.75 10.20
C ALA A 141 5.72 -15.49 9.66
N LEU A 142 6.34 -14.31 9.83
CA LEU A 142 5.85 -13.06 9.24
C LEU A 142 5.82 -13.13 7.70
N LEU A 143 6.84 -13.72 7.06
CA LEU A 143 6.87 -13.89 5.61
C LEU A 143 5.71 -14.77 5.11
N LEU A 144 5.48 -15.91 5.78
CA LEU A 144 4.38 -16.81 5.46
C LEU A 144 3.02 -16.11 5.66
N GLY A 145 2.84 -15.43 6.80
CA GLY A 145 1.64 -14.66 7.09
C GLY A 145 1.40 -13.54 6.07
N ALA A 146 2.45 -12.81 5.70
CA ALA A 146 2.40 -11.79 4.66
C ALA A 146 2.02 -12.39 3.30
N GLY A 147 2.61 -13.52 2.90
CA GLY A 147 2.23 -14.21 1.67
C GLY A 147 0.76 -14.64 1.65
N MET A 148 0.27 -15.21 2.75
CA MET A 148 -1.15 -15.57 2.91
C MET A 148 -2.08 -14.35 2.93
N TRP A 149 -1.61 -13.21 3.46
CA TRP A 149 -2.36 -11.95 3.48
C TRP A 149 -2.44 -11.30 2.10
N PHE A 150 -1.33 -11.25 1.37
CA PHE A 150 -1.24 -10.55 0.10
C PHE A 150 -1.81 -11.33 -1.08
N THR A 151 -1.81 -12.67 -1.03
CA THR A 151 -2.41 -13.50 -2.09
C THR A 151 -3.89 -13.15 -2.35
N PRO A 152 -4.80 -13.20 -1.36
CA PRO A 152 -6.19 -12.81 -1.58
C PRO A 152 -6.33 -11.32 -1.90
N MET A 153 -5.49 -10.45 -1.33
CA MET A 153 -5.49 -9.02 -1.67
C MET A 153 -5.27 -8.80 -3.16
N VAL A 154 -4.26 -9.44 -3.75
CA VAL A 154 -3.96 -9.34 -5.19
C VAL A 154 -5.11 -9.86 -6.03
N VAL A 155 -5.68 -11.02 -5.66
CA VAL A 155 -6.85 -11.59 -6.36
C VAL A 155 -8.01 -10.59 -6.36
N VAL A 156 -8.32 -9.99 -5.21
CA VAL A 156 -9.41 -9.01 -5.09
C VAL A 156 -9.12 -7.75 -5.90
N GLU A 157 -7.88 -7.25 -5.87
CA GLU A 157 -7.46 -6.05 -6.61
C GLU A 157 -7.51 -6.24 -8.15
N VAL A 158 -7.33 -7.48 -8.64
CA VAL A 158 -7.45 -7.82 -10.06
C VAL A 158 -8.91 -8.04 -10.47
N LEU A 159 -9.72 -8.69 -9.63
CA LEU A 159 -11.10 -9.06 -9.96
C LEU A 159 -12.09 -7.89 -9.80
N ARG A 160 -11.85 -6.98 -8.85
CA ARG A 160 -12.79 -5.90 -8.55
C ARG A 160 -12.64 -4.75 -9.55
N ASP A 161 -13.74 -4.27 -10.13
CA ASP A 161 -13.73 -3.14 -11.09
C ASP A 161 -13.08 -1.85 -10.56
N ARG A 162 -13.17 -1.66 -9.24
CA ARG A 162 -12.59 -0.53 -8.49
C ARG A 162 -11.19 -0.82 -7.92
N GLY A 163 -10.71 -2.05 -8.06
CA GLY A 163 -9.34 -2.43 -7.73
C GLY A 163 -8.34 -1.66 -8.57
N ASP A 164 -7.24 -1.27 -7.96
CA ASP A 164 -6.15 -0.54 -8.60
C ASP A 164 -5.47 -1.39 -9.67
N LEU A 165 -5.18 -2.67 -9.39
CA LEU A 165 -4.61 -3.58 -10.41
C LEU A 165 -5.55 -3.75 -11.60
N HIS A 166 -6.85 -3.93 -11.36
CA HIS A 166 -7.85 -3.99 -12.42
C HIS A 166 -7.89 -2.72 -13.28
N ARG A 167 -7.85 -1.55 -12.63
CA ARG A 167 -7.85 -0.25 -13.31
C ARG A 167 -6.58 -0.03 -14.13
N GLY A 168 -5.41 -0.34 -13.57
CA GLY A 168 -4.13 -0.31 -14.28
C GLY A 168 -4.15 -1.22 -15.50
N TRP A 169 -4.63 -2.45 -15.35
CA TRP A 169 -4.75 -3.42 -16.45
C TRP A 169 -5.72 -2.95 -17.56
N ARG A 170 -6.79 -2.24 -17.19
CA ARG A 170 -7.71 -1.67 -18.17
C ARG A 170 -7.06 -0.56 -19.00
N GLU A 171 -6.26 0.32 -18.38
CA GLU A 171 -5.51 1.33 -19.13
C GLU A 171 -4.45 0.67 -20.03
N PHE A 172 -3.73 -0.34 -19.52
CA PHE A 172 -2.78 -1.12 -20.32
C PHE A 172 -3.43 -1.72 -21.58
N ARG A 173 -4.58 -2.40 -21.43
CA ARG A 173 -5.31 -2.97 -22.57
C ARG A 173 -5.81 -1.94 -23.57
N ARG A 174 -6.02 -0.69 -23.16
CA ARG A 174 -6.39 0.39 -24.08
C ARG A 174 -5.19 0.89 -24.87
N LEU A 175 -4.01 0.93 -24.25
CA LEU A 175 -2.75 1.28 -24.91
C LEU A 175 -2.37 0.21 -25.94
N ALA A 176 -2.38 -1.06 -25.56
CA ALA A 176 -2.04 -2.18 -26.45
C ALA A 176 -2.98 -2.39 -27.65
N LYS A 177 -4.10 -1.65 -27.72
CA LYS A 177 -5.02 -1.65 -28.87
C LYS A 177 -4.86 -0.42 -29.78
N ARG A 178 -4.03 0.54 -29.38
CA ARG A 178 -3.74 1.76 -30.14
C ARG A 178 -2.52 1.60 -31.05
N ASP A 179 -1.73 0.55 -30.81
CA ASP A 179 -0.65 0.07 -31.67
C ASP A 179 -1.17 -1.02 -32.63
#